data_AF-A0A1F5PKX6-F1
#
_entry.id   AF-A0A1F5PKX6-F1
#
_cell.length_a   1.000
_cell.length_b   1.000
_cell.length_c   1.000
_cell.angle_alpha   90.00
_cell.angle_beta   90.00
_cell.angle_gamma   90.00
#
_symmetry.space_group_name_H-M   'P 1'
#
loop_
_entity.id
_entity.type
_entity.pdbx_description
1 polymer ?
#
loop_
_entity_poly.entity_id
_entity_poly.type
_entity_poly.pdbx_seq_one_letter_code
_entity_poly.pdbx_strand_id
1 'polypeptide(L)'
;MDDLTKQDSLWHYKMTPGTGFVITLLVLALVALGERVLYDLGRLYAPLPLDYFQNLSVIVVHSFFIIPLLIVSIIVNALVGHKKEKYAIVLIPYFVLSIVLALQLILQIAIYFGFHHTSFQFYVVMTVLVAVCTIAIFYIQDKYNPKKT
;
A
#
# COMPACT_ATOMS: atom_id res chain seq x y z
N MET A 1 -2.13 38.52 1.90
CA MET A 1 -2.43 37.52 0.85
C MET A 1 -1.81 36.17 1.24
N ASP A 2 -1.92 35.78 2.53
CA ASP A 2 -1.16 34.68 3.14
C ASP A 2 -2.06 33.53 3.67
N ASP A 3 -3.35 33.52 3.30
CA ASP A 3 -4.34 32.67 3.98
C ASP A 3 -4.94 31.56 3.08
N LEU A 4 -4.40 31.37 1.87
CA LEU A 4 -4.96 30.43 0.88
C LEU A 4 -4.10 29.17 0.65
N THR A 5 -2.92 29.05 1.26
CA THR A 5 -2.00 27.92 1.03
C THR A 5 -1.99 26.88 2.16
N LYS A 6 -2.73 27.12 3.25
CA LYS A 6 -2.64 26.30 4.48
C LYS A 6 -3.61 25.11 4.54
N GLN A 7 -4.42 24.90 3.50
CA GLN A 7 -5.60 24.01 3.58
C GLN A 7 -5.55 22.78 2.64
N ASP A 8 -4.39 22.40 2.09
CA ASP A 8 -4.29 21.36 1.06
C ASP A 8 -3.73 19.99 1.50
N SER A 9 -3.51 19.80 2.80
CA SER A 9 -2.97 18.55 3.34
C SER A 9 -4.05 17.64 3.92
N LEU A 10 -4.07 16.37 3.51
CA LEU A 10 -4.93 15.29 4.07
C LEU A 10 -4.80 15.17 5.59
N TRP A 11 -3.67 15.61 6.14
CA TRP A 11 -3.35 15.58 7.57
C TRP A 11 -3.86 16.80 8.35
N HIS A 12 -4.38 17.82 7.66
CA HIS A 12 -4.98 19.02 8.26
C HIS A 12 -6.49 18.91 8.42
N TYR A 13 -7.10 17.77 8.06
CA TYR A 13 -8.48 17.50 8.42
C TYR A 13 -8.59 17.55 9.95
N LYS A 14 -9.42 18.46 10.47
CA LYS A 14 -9.77 18.49 11.90
C LYS A 14 -10.59 17.24 12.21
N MET A 15 -9.91 16.11 12.36
CA MET A 15 -10.52 14.86 12.78
C MET A 15 -11.07 15.09 14.17
N THR A 16 -12.40 15.04 14.29
CA THR A 16 -13.00 14.86 15.61
C THR A 16 -12.52 13.50 16.15
N PRO A 17 -12.32 13.36 17.48
CA PRO A 17 -11.88 12.10 18.08
C PRO A 17 -12.73 10.89 17.63
N GLY A 18 -14.04 11.09 17.46
CA GLY A 18 -14.94 10.06 16.95
C GLY A 18 -14.65 9.64 15.50
N THR A 19 -14.35 10.59 14.61
CA THR A 19 -14.00 10.26 13.20
C THR A 19 -12.69 9.50 13.13
N GLY A 20 -11.68 9.92 13.92
CA GLY A 20 -10.39 9.24 13.99
C GLY A 20 -10.52 7.80 14.50
N PHE A 21 -11.34 7.56 15.52
CA PHE A 21 -11.62 6.23 16.04
C PHE A 21 -12.23 5.30 14.98
N VAL A 22 -13.23 5.78 14.24
CA VAL A 22 -13.88 5.01 13.16
C VAL A 22 -12.90 4.67 12.04
N ILE A 23 -12.07 5.63 11.62
CA ILE A 23 -11.03 5.41 10.60
C ILE A 23 -10.05 4.32 11.06
N THR A 24 -9.59 4.37 12.31
CA THR A 24 -8.66 3.37 12.86
C THR A 24 -9.28 1.98 12.89
N LEU A 25 -10.53 1.84 13.34
CA LEU A 25 -11.23 0.55 13.30
C LEU A 25 -11.37 0.03 11.88
N LEU A 26 -11.68 0.92 10.91
CA LEU A 26 -11.80 0.53 9.51
C LEU A 26 -10.46 0.06 8.95
N VAL A 27 -9.35 0.74 9.27
CA VAL A 27 -7.99 0.32 8.90
C VAL A 27 -7.71 -1.08 9.44
N LEU A 28 -7.93 -1.32 10.73
CA LEU A 28 -7.65 -2.61 11.36
C LEU A 28 -8.49 -3.74 10.74
N ALA A 29 -9.78 -3.47 10.52
CA ALA A 29 -10.68 -4.43 9.87
C ALA A 29 -10.25 -4.75 8.44
N LEU A 30 -9.88 -3.74 7.65
CA LEU A 30 -9.40 -3.90 6.29
C LEU A 30 -8.07 -4.65 6.23
N VAL A 31 -7.14 -4.39 7.16
CA VAL A 31 -5.86 -5.12 7.25
C VAL A 31 -6.12 -6.59 7.58
N ALA A 32 -6.94 -6.88 8.58
CA ALA A 32 -7.31 -8.26 8.92
C ALA A 32 -7.98 -8.99 7.74
N LEU A 33 -8.86 -8.30 7.01
CA LEU A 33 -9.49 -8.85 5.81
C LEU A 33 -8.48 -9.08 4.68
N GLY A 34 -7.57 -8.13 4.45
CA GLY A 34 -6.51 -8.24 3.46
C GLY A 34 -5.59 -9.43 3.72
N GLU A 35 -5.14 -9.59 4.96
CA GLU A 35 -4.36 -10.76 5.40
C GLU A 35 -5.10 -12.07 5.15
N ARG A 36 -6.41 -12.10 5.44
CA ARG A 36 -7.23 -13.28 5.19
C ARG A 36 -7.32 -13.61 3.70
N VAL A 37 -7.54 -12.60 2.86
CA VAL A 37 -7.57 -12.76 1.40
C VAL A 37 -6.23 -13.28 0.90
N LEU A 38 -5.10 -12.74 1.38
CA LEU A 38 -3.78 -13.23 1.00
C LEU A 38 -3.56 -14.69 1.44
N TYR A 39 -3.95 -15.05 2.66
CA TYR A 39 -3.90 -16.44 3.13
C TYR A 39 -4.69 -17.38 2.22
N ASP A 40 -5.94 -17.02 1.89
CA ASP A 40 -6.80 -17.86 1.06
C ASP A 40 -6.27 -17.94 -0.38
N LEU A 41 -5.75 -16.84 -0.95
CA LEU A 41 -5.09 -16.83 -2.26
C LEU A 41 -3.83 -17.70 -2.27
N GLY A 42 -2.96 -17.56 -1.27
CA GLY A 42 -1.78 -18.41 -1.13
C GLY A 42 -2.16 -19.88 -1.07
N ARG A 43 -3.18 -20.24 -0.29
CA ARG A 43 -3.67 -21.62 -0.16
C ARG A 43 -4.22 -22.18 -1.46
N LEU A 44 -4.89 -21.36 -2.27
CA LEU A 44 -5.48 -21.78 -3.53
C LEU A 44 -4.44 -21.97 -4.65
N TYR A 45 -3.41 -21.14 -4.68
CA TYR A 45 -2.51 -21.03 -5.83
C TYR A 45 -1.06 -21.47 -5.56
N ALA A 46 -0.69 -21.79 -4.31
CA ALA A 46 0.65 -22.27 -3.95
C ALA A 46 0.63 -23.70 -3.38
N PRO A 47 1.72 -24.47 -3.55
CA PRO A 47 1.83 -25.81 -3.00
C PRO A 47 1.90 -25.77 -1.45
N LEU A 48 1.24 -26.73 -0.81
CA LEU A 48 1.27 -26.92 0.64
C LEU A 48 2.58 -27.62 1.07
N PRO A 49 3.13 -27.32 2.27
CA PRO A 49 2.61 -26.41 3.31
C PRO A 49 2.75 -24.93 2.96
N LEU A 50 1.84 -24.09 3.48
CA LEU A 50 1.89 -22.65 3.26
C LEU A 50 3.03 -22.02 4.07
N ASP A 51 4.11 -21.67 3.40
CA ASP A 51 5.20 -20.88 3.97
C ASP A 51 5.30 -19.54 3.25
N TYR A 52 4.99 -18.46 3.96
CA TYR A 52 5.00 -17.09 3.45
C TYR A 52 6.40 -16.58 3.06
N PHE A 53 7.45 -17.18 3.61
CA PHE A 53 8.82 -16.68 3.51
C PHE A 53 9.73 -17.59 2.70
N GLN A 54 9.39 -18.88 2.59
CA GLN A 54 10.21 -19.84 1.84
C GLN A 54 9.57 -20.32 0.54
N ASN A 55 8.30 -20.04 0.30
CA ASN A 55 7.61 -20.46 -0.92
C ASN A 55 7.51 -19.31 -1.94
N LEU A 56 8.30 -19.38 -3.02
CA LEU A 56 8.27 -18.41 -4.11
C LEU A 56 6.88 -18.25 -4.73
N SER A 57 6.11 -19.33 -4.82
CA SER A 57 4.76 -19.30 -5.42
C SER A 57 3.83 -18.42 -4.60
N VAL A 58 3.95 -18.44 -3.27
CA VAL A 58 3.17 -17.58 -2.36
C VAL A 58 3.53 -16.11 -2.59
N ILE A 59 4.82 -15.79 -2.68
CA ILE A 59 5.31 -14.42 -2.93
C ILE A 59 4.79 -13.90 -4.27
N VAL A 60 4.85 -14.72 -5.31
CA VAL A 60 4.35 -14.36 -6.64
C VAL A 60 2.84 -14.10 -6.59
N VAL A 61 2.05 -14.99 -5.99
CA VAL A 61 0.59 -14.82 -5.86
C VAL A 61 0.24 -13.56 -5.08
N HIS A 62 0.90 -13.30 -3.95
CA HIS A 62 0.70 -12.06 -3.19
C HIS A 62 1.08 -10.83 -4.00
N SER A 63 2.17 -10.86 -4.76
CA SER A 63 2.58 -9.73 -5.58
C SER A 63 1.54 -9.36 -6.64
N PHE A 64 0.86 -10.34 -7.24
CA PHE A 64 -0.21 -10.13 -8.21
C PHE A 64 -1.45 -9.46 -7.60
N PHE A 65 -1.66 -9.54 -6.29
CA PHE A 65 -2.74 -8.85 -5.61
C PHE A 65 -2.31 -7.48 -5.07
N ILE A 66 -1.16 -7.44 -4.40
CA ILE A 66 -0.67 -6.27 -3.66
C ILE A 66 -0.20 -5.16 -4.61
N ILE A 67 0.51 -5.49 -5.69
CA ILE A 67 1.06 -4.48 -6.61
C ILE A 67 -0.07 -3.73 -7.34
N PRO A 68 -1.09 -4.40 -7.95
CA PRO A 68 -2.22 -3.69 -8.52
C PRO A 68 -2.99 -2.85 -7.50
N LEU A 69 -3.20 -3.37 -6.27
CA LEU A 69 -3.85 -2.63 -5.21
C LEU A 69 -3.09 -1.33 -4.87
N LEU A 70 -1.76 -1.41 -4.78
CA LEU A 70 -0.89 -0.26 -4.52
C LEU A 70 -0.97 0.76 -5.67
N ILE A 71 -0.92 0.31 -6.92
CA ILE A 71 -1.04 1.18 -8.11
C ILE A 71 -2.39 1.89 -8.11
N VAL A 72 -3.50 1.16 -7.93
CA VAL A 72 -4.85 1.73 -7.89
C VAL A 72 -4.97 2.74 -6.75
N SER A 73 -4.43 2.42 -5.57
CA SER A 73 -4.42 3.30 -4.41
C SER A 73 -3.70 4.63 -4.70
N ILE A 74 -2.54 4.59 -5.37
CA ILE A 74 -1.80 5.78 -5.79
C ILE A 74 -2.61 6.60 -6.80
N ILE A 75 -3.15 5.96 -7.84
CA ILE A 75 -3.95 6.63 -8.88
C ILE A 75 -5.18 7.30 -8.27
N VAL A 76 -5.92 6.60 -7.42
CA VAL A 76 -7.11 7.13 -6.76
C VAL A 76 -6.75 8.32 -5.87
N ASN A 77 -5.66 8.23 -5.11
CA ASN A 77 -5.16 9.34 -4.30
C ASN A 77 -4.74 10.56 -5.15
N ALA A 78 -4.23 10.32 -6.36
CA ALA A 78 -3.88 11.37 -7.30
C ALA A 78 -5.12 12.05 -7.89
N LEU A 79 -6.09 11.27 -8.39
CA LEU A 79 -7.28 11.78 -9.07
C LEU A 79 -8.28 12.45 -8.12
N VAL A 80 -8.51 11.86 -6.94
CA VAL A 80 -9.50 12.33 -5.97
C VAL A 80 -8.89 13.31 -4.96
N GLY A 81 -7.58 13.54 -5.05
CA GLY A 81 -6.81 14.43 -4.19
C GLY A 81 -7.22 15.91 -4.22
N HIS A 82 -8.13 16.35 -5.08
CA HIS A 82 -8.68 17.71 -5.05
C HIS A 82 -10.07 17.80 -4.39
N LYS A 83 -10.75 16.66 -4.18
CA LYS A 83 -12.09 16.58 -3.56
C LYS A 83 -12.05 15.97 -2.14
N LYS A 84 -10.90 16.18 -1.47
CA LYS A 84 -10.41 15.39 -0.32
C LYS A 84 -11.36 15.27 0.86
N GLU A 85 -12.08 16.34 1.24
CA GLU A 85 -12.83 16.34 2.51
C GLU A 85 -13.98 15.33 2.55
N LYS A 86 -14.72 15.16 1.46
CA LYS A 86 -15.90 14.28 1.44
C LYS A 86 -15.54 12.80 1.43
N TYR A 87 -14.36 12.44 0.92
CA TYR A 87 -13.96 11.05 0.69
C TYR A 87 -12.80 10.58 1.58
N ALA A 88 -12.21 11.46 2.39
CA ALA A 88 -11.06 11.15 3.25
C ALA A 88 -11.32 9.96 4.20
N ILE A 89 -12.54 9.86 4.75
CA ILE A 89 -12.93 8.79 5.69
C ILE A 89 -12.78 7.39 5.06
N VAL A 90 -13.03 7.28 3.75
CA VAL A 90 -12.92 6.01 3.02
C VAL A 90 -11.51 5.85 2.42
N LEU A 91 -10.96 6.92 1.83
CA LEU A 91 -9.69 6.88 1.13
C LEU A 91 -8.49 6.56 2.03
N ILE A 92 -8.45 7.15 3.24
CA ILE A 92 -7.33 6.97 4.17
C ILE A 92 -7.16 5.49 4.52
N PRO A 93 -8.20 4.76 4.96
CA PRO A 93 -8.08 3.33 5.25
C PRO A 93 -7.56 2.48 4.09
N TYR A 94 -8.04 2.69 2.86
CA TYR A 94 -7.55 1.94 1.69
C TYR A 94 -6.09 2.27 1.36
N PHE A 95 -5.71 3.53 1.51
CA PHE A 95 -4.33 3.95 1.30
C PHE A 95 -3.39 3.30 2.33
N VAL A 96 -3.77 3.31 3.61
CA VAL A 96 -3.02 2.65 4.68
C VAL A 96 -2.94 1.15 4.44
N LEU A 97 -4.04 0.49 4.07
CA LEU A 97 -4.05 -0.93 3.71
C LEU A 97 -3.02 -1.24 2.62
N SER A 98 -3.03 -0.49 1.53
CA SER A 98 -2.12 -0.72 0.40
C SER A 98 -0.65 -0.59 0.80
N ILE A 99 -0.32 0.35 1.71
CA ILE A 99 1.04 0.52 2.24
C ILE A 99 1.42 -0.65 3.14
N VAL A 100 0.53 -1.05 4.08
CA VAL A 100 0.80 -2.15 5.02
C VAL A 100 1.06 -3.45 4.25
N LEU A 101 0.22 -3.79 3.28
CA LEU A 101 0.40 -4.99 2.46
C LEU A 101 1.66 -4.91 1.59
N ALA A 102 1.98 -3.73 1.06
CA ALA A 102 3.24 -3.54 0.32
C ALA A 102 4.46 -3.76 1.21
N LEU A 103 4.46 -3.26 2.46
CA LEU A 103 5.53 -3.51 3.43
C LEU A 103 5.66 -4.99 3.77
N GLN A 104 4.53 -5.69 3.93
CA GLN A 104 4.52 -7.13 4.15
C GLN A 104 5.14 -7.89 2.97
N LEU A 105 4.82 -7.51 1.72
CA LEU A 105 5.43 -8.11 0.53
C LEU A 105 6.93 -7.85 0.47
N ILE A 106 7.38 -6.63 0.78
CA ILE A 106 8.81 -6.29 0.88
C ILE A 106 9.50 -7.18 1.92
N LEU A 107 8.88 -7.41 3.08
CA LEU A 107 9.43 -8.28 4.12
C LEU A 107 9.52 -9.75 3.66
N GLN A 108 8.48 -10.27 3.01
CA GLN A 108 8.48 -11.63 2.45
C GLN A 108 9.61 -11.81 1.44
N ILE A 109 9.77 -10.85 0.53
CA ILE A 109 10.82 -10.82 -0.48
C ILE A 109 12.20 -10.74 0.17
N ALA A 110 12.39 -9.86 1.17
CA ALA A 110 13.67 -9.68 1.85
C ALA A 110 14.13 -10.95 2.57
N ILE A 111 13.22 -11.62 3.28
CA ILE A 111 13.51 -12.88 3.97
C ILE A 111 13.80 -13.98 2.94
N TYR A 112 12.96 -14.14 1.91
CA TYR A 112 13.18 -15.13 0.85
C TYR A 112 14.54 -14.94 0.17
N PHE A 113 14.90 -13.69 -0.15
CA PHE A 113 16.19 -13.36 -0.75
C PHE A 113 17.35 -13.83 0.11
N GLY A 114 17.31 -13.62 1.43
CA GLY A 114 18.39 -14.02 2.34
C GLY A 114 18.69 -15.52 2.33
N PHE A 115 17.75 -16.36 1.88
CA PHE A 115 17.90 -17.81 1.82
C PHE A 115 17.99 -18.36 0.39
N HIS A 116 17.45 -17.65 -0.62
CA HIS A 116 17.31 -18.14 -2.00
C HIS A 116 17.63 -17.03 -3.01
N HIS A 117 18.83 -17.06 -3.59
CA HIS A 117 19.34 -15.96 -4.44
C HIS A 117 19.18 -16.14 -5.96
N THR A 118 18.47 -17.16 -6.47
CA THR A 118 18.69 -17.63 -7.86
C THR A 118 17.48 -17.60 -8.80
N SER A 119 16.28 -17.25 -8.33
CA SER A 119 15.06 -17.38 -9.15
C SER A 119 14.76 -16.13 -9.99
N PHE A 120 14.66 -16.26 -11.32
CA PHE A 120 14.31 -15.15 -12.22
C PHE A 120 12.99 -14.44 -11.86
N GLN A 121 11.95 -15.21 -11.52
CA GLN A 121 10.63 -14.67 -11.14
C GLN A 121 10.71 -13.71 -9.94
N PHE A 122 11.59 -14.01 -8.99
CA PHE A 122 11.82 -13.15 -7.82
C PHE A 122 12.37 -11.78 -8.22
N TYR A 123 13.32 -11.73 -9.15
CA TYR A 123 13.88 -10.47 -9.64
C TYR A 123 12.84 -9.62 -10.38
N VAL A 124 11.95 -10.24 -11.15
CA VAL A 124 10.84 -9.52 -11.82
C VAL A 124 9.95 -8.84 -10.78
N VAL A 125 9.53 -9.56 -9.73
CA VAL A 125 8.69 -8.99 -8.66
C VAL A 125 9.42 -7.82 -7.96
N MET A 126 10.69 -8.01 -7.61
CA MET A 126 11.52 -6.97 -7.01
C MET A 126 11.61 -5.71 -7.88
N THR A 127 11.95 -5.85 -9.15
CA THR A 127 12.09 -4.70 -10.06
C THR A 127 10.78 -3.93 -10.22
N VAL A 128 9.66 -4.64 -10.38
CA VAL A 128 8.33 -3.99 -10.49
C VAL A 128 7.97 -3.28 -9.19
N LEU A 129 8.17 -3.94 -8.04
CA LEU A 129 7.86 -3.35 -6.74
C LEU A 129 8.70 -2.09 -6.46
N VAL A 130 10.00 -2.14 -6.75
CA VAL A 130 10.88 -0.98 -6.65
C VAL A 130 10.40 0.15 -7.57
N ALA A 131 10.08 -0.13 -8.83
CA ALA A 131 9.59 0.88 -9.75
C ALA A 131 8.30 1.56 -9.26
N VAL A 132 7.32 0.78 -8.78
CA VAL A 132 6.06 1.30 -8.24
C VAL A 132 6.31 2.13 -6.97
N CYS A 133 7.15 1.65 -6.06
CA CYS A 133 7.53 2.40 -4.85
C CYS A 133 8.25 3.71 -5.19
N THR A 134 9.16 3.71 -6.16
CA THR A 134 9.85 4.93 -6.62
C THR A 134 8.86 5.95 -7.18
N ILE A 135 7.90 5.52 -8.02
CA ILE A 135 6.85 6.39 -8.55
C ILE A 135 5.99 6.94 -7.40
N ALA A 136 5.61 6.10 -6.43
CA ALA A 136 4.84 6.51 -5.27
C ALA A 136 5.56 7.60 -4.46
N ILE A 137 6.85 7.39 -4.17
CA ILE A 137 7.68 8.35 -3.44
C ILE A 137 7.83 9.65 -4.22
N PHE A 138 8.14 9.58 -5.52
CA PHE A 138 8.25 10.75 -6.37
C PHE A 138 6.96 11.58 -6.35
N TYR A 139 5.81 10.94 -6.49
CA TYR A 139 4.51 11.61 -6.47
C TYR A 139 4.21 12.26 -5.11
N ILE A 140 4.50 11.57 -4.01
CA ILE A 140 4.35 12.13 -2.66
C ILE A 140 5.29 13.34 -2.50
N GLN A 141 6.54 13.22 -2.92
CA GLN A 141 7.53 14.30 -2.83
C GLN A 141 7.10 15.52 -3.64
N ASP A 142 6.71 15.35 -4.91
CA ASP A 142 6.27 16.47 -5.77
C ASP A 142 5.06 17.20 -5.17
N LYS A 143 4.11 16.45 -4.59
CA LYS A 143 2.92 17.01 -3.93
C LYS A 143 3.21 17.83 -2.68
N TYR A 144 4.27 17.51 -1.93
CA TYR A 144 4.64 18.19 -0.68
C TYR A 144 5.91 19.03 -0.80
N ASN A 145 6.46 19.22 -2.00
CA ASN A 145 7.66 20.04 -2.20
C ASN A 145 7.26 21.53 -2.25
N PRO A 146 7.68 22.36 -1.28
CA PRO A 146 7.29 23.78 -1.21
C PRO A 146 7.92 24.65 -2.32
N LYS A 147 8.79 24.10 -3.17
CA LYS A 147 9.54 24.86 -4.19
C LYS A 147 8.79 25.10 -5.52
N LYS A 148 7.50 24.75 -5.59
CA LYS A 148 6.65 24.92 -6.80
C LYS A 148 5.53 25.97 -6.65
N THR A 149 5.57 26.79 -5.60
CA THR A 149 4.78 28.02 -5.46
C THR A 149 5.66 29.24 -5.65
#